data_AF-A0A0S9P485-F1
#
_entry.id   AF-A0A0S9P485-F1
#
_cell.length_a   1.000
_cell.length_b   1.000
_cell.length_c   1.000
_cell.angle_alpha   90.00
_cell.angle_beta   90.00
_cell.angle_gamma   90.00
#
_symmetry.space_group_name_H-M   'P 1'
#
loop_
_entity.id
_entity.type
_entity.pdbx_description
1 polymer ?
#
loop_
_entity_poly.entity_id
_entity_poly.type
_entity_poly.pdbx_seq_one_letter_code
_entity_poly.pdbx_strand_id
1 'polypeptide(L)'
;MERGMDRLNSPLAADQLRFAAYLEALSGVLGHADRMGPLKAYCTGLLLPGARKSIEPMAAWIAPARVQATHQALHHFVAKGEWSDSALLARVRSEVLPLIESQGPIQAWIVDDTGFPKKGRHSVGVGRQYCGHTKPR
;
A
#
# COMPACT_ATOMS: atom_id res chain seq x y z
N MET A 1 41.87 -0.12 14.28
CA MET A 1 41.17 -1.18 13.53
C MET A 1 39.68 -0.89 13.65
N GLU A 2 39.21 0.18 12.99
CA GLU A 2 37.96 0.89 13.29
C GLU A 2 37.23 1.22 11.98
N ARG A 3 36.74 0.17 11.29
CA ARG A 3 36.03 0.33 10.00
C ARG A 3 34.82 -0.62 9.87
N GLY A 4 34.13 -0.88 10.98
CA GLY A 4 33.05 -1.86 11.05
C GLY A 4 31.68 -1.35 11.48
N MET A 5 31.55 -0.10 11.95
CA MET A 5 30.32 0.40 12.59
C MET A 5 29.61 1.52 11.80
N ASP A 6 29.95 1.68 10.51
CA ASP A 6 29.38 2.72 9.63
C ASP A 6 28.34 2.17 8.63
N ARG A 7 28.07 0.85 8.66
CA ARG A 7 27.16 0.19 7.70
C ARG A 7 25.71 0.05 8.18
N LEU A 8 25.39 0.50 9.39
CA LEU A 8 24.00 0.55 9.90
C LEU A 8 23.29 1.88 9.59
N ASN A 9 24.00 2.86 9.01
CA ASN A 9 23.42 4.10 8.51
C ASN A 9 23.11 4.00 6.99
N SER A 10 22.54 2.87 6.56
CA SER A 10 22.22 2.64 5.15
C SER A 10 20.86 3.26 4.79
N PRO A 11 20.70 3.82 3.57
CA PRO A 11 19.42 4.36 3.10
C PRO A 11 18.25 3.39 3.28
N LEU A 12 18.48 2.08 3.13
CA LEU A 12 17.47 1.05 3.32
C LEU A 12 16.93 0.97 4.76
N ALA A 13 17.80 1.13 5.76
CA ALA A 13 17.37 1.09 7.17
C ALA A 13 16.53 2.33 7.51
N ALA A 14 16.94 3.50 7.03
CA ALA A 14 16.17 4.73 7.16
C ALA A 14 14.82 4.62 6.43
N ASP A 15 14.78 4.02 5.24
CA ASP A 15 13.55 3.82 4.46
C ASP A 15 12.58 2.88 5.18
N GLN A 16 13.07 1.80 5.78
CA GLN A 16 12.27 0.87 6.59
C GLN A 16 11.66 1.56 7.81
N LEU A 17 12.43 2.40 8.50
CA LEU A 17 11.93 3.16 9.65
C LEU A 17 10.87 4.20 9.24
N ARG A 18 11.10 4.94 8.15
CA ARG A 18 10.09 5.87 7.61
C ARG A 18 8.81 5.14 7.21
N PHE A 19 8.94 3.99 6.56
CA PHE A 19 7.78 3.18 6.17
C PHE A 19 7.02 2.65 7.40
N ALA A 20 7.73 2.16 8.43
CA ALA A 20 7.10 1.70 9.66
C ALA A 20 6.35 2.84 10.38
N ALA A 21 6.97 4.02 10.49
CA ALA A 21 6.35 5.21 11.08
C ALA A 21 5.10 5.66 10.30
N TYR A 22 5.18 5.64 8.96
CA TYR A 22 4.05 5.94 8.10
C TYR A 22 2.89 4.96 8.31
N LEU A 23 3.16 3.65 8.36
CA LEU A 23 2.12 2.65 8.63
C LEU A 23 1.52 2.78 10.04
N GLU A 24 2.32 3.17 11.03
CA GLU A 24 1.83 3.45 12.37
C GLU A 24 0.86 4.64 12.37
N ALA A 25 1.22 5.72 11.68
CA ALA A 25 0.37 6.89 11.52
C ALA A 25 -0.97 6.57 10.82
N LEU A 26 -0.94 5.74 9.77
CA LEU A 26 -2.16 5.27 9.09
C LEU A 26 -3.03 4.39 9.98
N SER A 27 -2.42 3.62 10.87
CA SER A 27 -3.15 2.67 11.70
C SER A 27 -4.12 3.34 12.70
N GLY A 28 -3.83 4.58 13.09
CA GLY A 28 -4.65 5.36 14.02
C GLY A 28 -6.09 5.63 13.55
N VAL A 29 -6.37 5.50 12.25
CA VAL A 29 -7.73 5.69 11.69
C VAL A 29 -8.46 4.38 11.37
N LEU A 30 -7.86 3.22 11.66
CA LEU A 30 -8.48 1.91 11.37
C LEU A 30 -9.56 1.50 12.39
N GLY A 31 -9.69 2.23 13.49
CA GLY A 31 -10.73 2.07 14.51
C GLY A 31 -10.55 0.89 15.46
N HIS A 32 -9.80 -0.17 15.10
CA HIS A 32 -9.48 -1.30 15.97
C HIS A 32 -8.01 -1.73 15.82
N ALA A 33 -7.39 -2.10 16.94
CA ALA A 33 -5.98 -2.49 17.02
C ALA A 33 -5.65 -3.80 16.28
N ASP A 34 -6.61 -4.71 16.15
CA ASP A 34 -6.44 -5.99 15.43
C ASP A 34 -6.19 -5.79 13.92
N ARG A 35 -6.60 -4.65 13.37
CA ARG A 35 -6.41 -4.28 11.96
C ARG A 35 -5.00 -3.76 11.66
N MET A 36 -4.21 -3.39 12.68
CA MET A 36 -2.86 -2.87 12.50
C MET A 36 -1.91 -3.90 11.87
N GLY A 37 -1.95 -5.14 12.36
CA GLY A 37 -1.11 -6.23 11.86
C GLY A 37 -1.38 -6.53 10.38
N PRO A 38 -2.65 -6.78 9.98
CA PRO A 38 -3.03 -6.97 8.58
C PRO A 38 -2.73 -5.78 7.68
N LEU A 39 -2.91 -4.52 8.13
CA LEU A 39 -2.47 -3.34 7.37
C LEU A 39 -0.98 -3.41 7.06
N LYS A 40 -0.16 -3.59 8.10
CA LYS A 40 1.31 -3.64 7.96
C LYS A 40 1.73 -4.76 7.01
N ALA A 41 1.15 -5.94 7.18
CA ALA A 41 1.40 -7.10 6.32
C ALA A 41 0.99 -6.82 4.87
N TYR A 42 -0.20 -6.26 4.64
CA TYR A 42 -0.69 -5.97 3.29
C TYR A 42 0.20 -4.96 2.57
N CYS A 43 0.49 -3.82 3.20
CA CYS A 43 1.34 -2.78 2.61
C CYS A 43 2.77 -3.29 2.36
N THR A 44 3.31 -4.09 3.28
CA THR A 44 4.62 -4.73 3.07
C THR A 44 4.58 -5.67 1.87
N GLY A 45 3.56 -6.53 1.79
CA GLY A 45 3.37 -7.48 0.68
C GLY A 45 3.29 -6.81 -0.69
N LEU A 46 2.65 -5.64 -0.78
CA LEU A 46 2.57 -4.86 -2.02
C LEU A 46 3.92 -4.32 -2.50
N LEU A 47 4.89 -4.17 -1.60
CA LEU A 47 6.25 -3.69 -1.90
C LEU A 47 7.24 -4.84 -2.12
N LEU A 48 6.87 -6.09 -1.79
CA LEU A 48 7.75 -7.25 -2.00
C LEU A 48 7.94 -7.56 -3.50
N PRO A 49 9.12 -8.06 -3.88
CA PRO A 49 9.39 -8.47 -5.26
C PRO A 49 8.50 -9.67 -5.63
N GLY A 50 7.72 -9.54 -6.70
CA GLY A 50 6.87 -10.62 -7.19
C GLY A 50 6.00 -10.20 -8.37
N ALA A 51 5.84 -11.10 -9.35
CA ALA A 51 5.05 -10.83 -10.55
C ALA A 51 3.53 -10.72 -10.26
N ARG A 52 3.05 -11.34 -9.17
CA ARG A 52 1.63 -11.34 -8.78
C ARG A 52 1.46 -10.80 -7.36
N LYS A 53 0.76 -9.67 -7.24
CA LYS A 53 0.41 -9.01 -5.96
C LYS A 53 -0.96 -9.46 -5.43
N SER A 54 -1.27 -10.76 -5.54
CA SER A 54 -2.48 -11.34 -4.95
C SER A 54 -2.23 -11.80 -3.50
N ILE A 55 -3.29 -11.95 -2.71
CA ILE A 55 -3.22 -12.21 -1.27
C ILE A 55 -2.45 -13.49 -0.94
N GLU A 56 -2.69 -14.58 -1.68
CA GLU A 56 -2.06 -15.88 -1.44
C GLU A 56 -0.52 -15.85 -1.62
N PRO A 57 0.03 -15.39 -2.76
CA PRO A 57 1.47 -15.15 -2.87
C PRO A 57 2.01 -14.23 -1.76
N MET A 58 1.35 -13.11 -1.49
CA MET A 58 1.82 -12.19 -0.43
C MET A 58 1.87 -12.88 0.93
N ALA A 59 0.86 -13.68 1.30
CA ALA A 59 0.84 -14.43 2.54
C ALA A 59 1.98 -15.47 2.62
N ALA A 60 2.25 -16.16 1.51
CA ALA A 60 3.35 -17.12 1.41
C ALA A 60 4.72 -16.44 1.60
N TRP A 61 4.90 -15.22 1.08
CA TRP A 61 6.12 -14.45 1.23
C TRP A 61 6.29 -13.83 2.63
N ILE A 62 5.22 -13.23 3.18
CA ILE A 62 5.28 -12.53 4.47
C ILE A 62 5.44 -13.49 5.63
N ALA A 63 4.72 -14.62 5.61
CA ALA A 63 4.71 -15.58 6.70
C ALA A 63 4.61 -17.03 6.18
N PRO A 64 5.72 -17.59 5.63
CA PRO A 64 5.73 -18.94 5.06
C PRO A 64 5.27 -20.04 6.04
N ALA A 65 5.54 -19.88 7.34
CA ALA A 65 5.12 -20.84 8.37
C ALA A 65 3.62 -20.71 8.74
N ARG A 66 2.93 -19.65 8.30
CA ARG A 66 1.55 -19.31 8.68
C ARG A 66 0.74 -18.82 7.47
N VAL A 67 0.99 -19.38 6.28
CA VAL A 67 0.38 -18.91 5.02
C VAL A 67 -1.13 -18.83 5.12
N GLN A 68 -1.79 -19.90 5.59
CA GLN A 68 -3.25 -19.95 5.65
C GLN A 68 -3.83 -18.89 6.59
N ALA A 69 -3.27 -18.75 7.80
CA ALA A 69 -3.73 -17.75 8.76
C ALA A 69 -3.52 -16.32 8.24
N THR A 70 -2.36 -16.07 7.63
CA THR A 70 -2.01 -14.77 7.05
C THR A 70 -2.90 -14.44 5.85
N HIS A 71 -3.19 -15.42 4.99
CA HIS A 71 -4.13 -15.27 3.89
C HIS A 71 -5.51 -14.86 4.40
N GLN A 72 -6.05 -15.57 5.41
CA GLN A 72 -7.37 -15.23 5.97
C GLN A 72 -7.38 -13.83 6.61
N ALA A 73 -6.33 -13.47 7.35
CA ALA A 73 -6.22 -12.15 7.96
C ALA A 73 -6.18 -11.02 6.90
N LEU A 74 -5.36 -11.18 5.86
CA LEU A 74 -5.26 -10.22 4.76
C LEU A 74 -6.56 -10.13 3.95
N HIS A 75 -7.17 -11.27 3.64
CA HIS A 75 -8.44 -11.31 2.93
C HIS A 75 -9.55 -10.65 3.74
N HIS A 76 -9.67 -10.96 5.03
CA HIS A 76 -10.64 -10.32 5.89
C HIS A 76 -10.40 -8.82 5.95
N PHE A 77 -9.16 -8.39 6.18
CA PHE A 77 -8.80 -6.98 6.23
C PHE A 77 -9.19 -6.22 4.96
N VAL A 78 -8.83 -6.70 3.77
CA VAL A 78 -9.06 -5.95 2.51
C VAL A 78 -10.49 -6.10 1.99
N ALA A 79 -11.10 -7.29 2.10
CA ALA A 79 -12.38 -7.57 1.46
C ALA A 79 -13.60 -7.44 2.37
N LYS A 80 -13.41 -7.54 3.69
CA LYS A 80 -14.50 -7.57 4.69
C LYS A 80 -14.29 -6.61 5.85
N GLY A 81 -13.16 -5.91 5.91
CA GLY A 81 -12.84 -5.03 7.02
C GLY A 81 -13.76 -3.82 7.04
N GLU A 82 -14.33 -3.52 8.20
CA GLU A 82 -15.20 -2.35 8.41
C GLU A 82 -14.35 -1.11 8.77
N TRP A 83 -13.24 -0.89 8.08
CA TRP A 83 -12.45 0.35 8.19
C TRP A 83 -12.91 1.33 7.11
N SER A 84 -12.86 2.62 7.43
CA SER A 84 -13.28 3.68 6.51
C SER A 84 -12.15 3.99 5.52
N ASP A 85 -12.42 3.77 4.23
CA ASP A 85 -11.52 4.14 3.14
C ASP A 85 -11.34 5.65 3.05
N SER A 86 -12.39 6.43 3.24
CA SER A 86 -12.33 7.89 3.28
C SER A 86 -11.46 8.41 4.43
N ALA A 87 -11.55 7.82 5.63
CA ALA A 87 -10.70 8.17 6.75
C ALA A 87 -9.23 7.80 6.50
N LEU A 88 -8.97 6.62 5.93
CA LEU A 88 -7.62 6.20 5.55
C LEU A 88 -7.01 7.14 4.49
N LEU A 89 -7.77 7.48 3.44
CA LEU A 89 -7.33 8.41 2.40
C LEU A 89 -7.11 9.83 2.95
N ALA A 90 -7.95 10.30 3.87
CA ALA A 90 -7.72 11.57 4.55
C ALA A 90 -6.42 11.57 5.35
N ARG A 91 -6.11 10.46 6.05
CA ARG A 91 -4.85 10.31 6.78
C ARG A 91 -3.65 10.26 5.84
N VAL A 92 -3.73 9.52 4.73
CA VAL A 92 -2.69 9.53 3.69
C VAL A 92 -2.42 10.95 3.20
N ARG A 93 -3.48 11.73 2.91
CA ARG A 93 -3.33 13.13 2.48
C ARG A 93 -2.65 13.99 3.55
N SER A 94 -2.99 13.83 4.83
CA SER A 94 -2.34 14.61 5.90
C SER A 94 -0.85 14.28 6.08
N GLU A 95 -0.43 13.05 5.79
CA GLU A 95 0.99 12.66 5.82
C GLU A 95 1.77 13.19 4.59
N VAL A 96 1.12 13.20 3.42
CA VAL A 96 1.80 13.49 2.13
C VAL A 96 1.78 14.98 1.77
N LEU A 97 0.70 15.71 2.05
CA LEU A 97 0.58 17.12 1.66
C LEU A 97 1.73 18.01 2.18
N PRO A 98 2.13 17.92 3.47
CA PRO A 98 3.25 18.73 3.96
C PRO A 98 4.58 18.43 3.26
N LEU A 99 4.78 17.19 2.80
CA LEU A 99 5.97 16.80 2.05
C LEU A 99 5.96 17.39 0.64
N ILE A 100 4.80 17.41 -0.03
CA ILE A 100 4.62 18.05 -1.33
C ILE A 100 4.83 19.56 -1.23
N GLU A 101 4.23 20.20 -0.23
CA GLU A 101 4.29 21.65 -0.02
C GLU A 101 5.63 22.13 0.56
N SER A 102 6.52 21.22 0.95
CA SER A 102 7.85 21.54 1.50
C SER A 102 8.73 22.34 0.52
N GLN A 103 8.45 22.25 -0.78
CA GLN A 103 9.17 22.96 -1.85
C GLN A 103 8.43 24.20 -2.35
N GLY A 104 7.25 24.50 -1.79
CA GLY A 104 6.40 25.61 -2.19
C GLY A 104 4.92 25.20 -2.29
N PRO A 105 4.00 26.18 -2.31
CA PRO A 105 2.56 25.90 -2.34
C PRO A 105 2.14 25.23 -3.66
N ILE A 106 1.16 24.33 -3.59
CA ILE A 106 0.55 23.70 -4.78
C ILE A 106 -0.06 24.78 -5.67
N GLN A 107 0.44 24.91 -6.90
CA GLN A 107 -0.03 25.94 -7.85
C GLN A 107 -1.14 25.44 -8.79
N ALA A 108 -1.20 24.13 -9.03
CA ALA A 108 -2.12 23.53 -9.98
C ALA A 108 -2.46 22.08 -9.60
N TRP A 109 -3.65 21.64 -10.01
CA TRP A 109 -4.10 20.26 -9.89
C TRP A 109 -4.22 19.63 -11.27
N ILE A 110 -3.57 18.50 -11.48
CA ILE A 110 -3.77 17.66 -12.66
C ILE A 110 -4.73 16.56 -12.24
N VAL A 111 -5.91 16.55 -12.86
CA VAL A 111 -6.92 15.50 -12.66
C VAL A 111 -7.01 14.73 -13.95
N ASP A 112 -6.68 13.44 -13.89
CA ASP A 112 -6.75 12.52 -15.02
C ASP A 112 -7.39 11.20 -14.56
N ASP A 113 -8.13 10.57 -15.48
CA ASP A 113 -8.76 9.28 -15.23
C ASP A 113 -7.70 8.17 -15.39
N THR A 114 -7.28 7.58 -14.27
CA THR A 114 -6.41 6.39 -14.32
C THR A 114 -7.27 5.13 -14.51
N GLY A 115 -7.38 4.67 -15.76
CA GLY A 115 -8.02 3.40 -16.10
C GLY A 115 -7.05 2.21 -15.97
N PHE A 116 -7.27 1.33 -15.00
CA PHE A 116 -6.63 0.01 -15.02
C PHE A 116 -7.48 -0.93 -15.88
N PRO A 117 -6.98 -1.45 -17.02
CA PRO A 117 -7.75 -2.35 -17.88
C PRO A 117 -8.09 -3.63 -17.12
N LYS A 118 -9.29 -3.67 -16.55
CA LYS A 118 -9.83 -4.84 -15.85
C LYS A 118 -10.60 -5.71 -16.83
N LYS A 119 -10.37 -7.03 -16.77
CA LYS A 119 -11.09 -8.05 -17.53
C LYS A 119 -11.74 -9.05 -16.58
N GLY A 120 -12.87 -9.61 -16.98
CA GLY A 120 -13.60 -10.65 -16.25
C GLY A 120 -14.92 -10.18 -15.64
N ARG A 121 -15.80 -11.12 -15.29
CA ARG A 121 -17.11 -10.86 -14.67
C ARG A 121 -17.07 -10.77 -13.14
N HIS A 122 -15.93 -11.12 -12.53
CA HIS A 122 -15.78 -11.25 -11.09
C HIS A 122 -14.82 -10.21 -10.48
N SER A 123 -14.23 -9.35 -11.32
CA SER A 123 -13.34 -8.28 -10.85
C SER A 123 -14.16 -7.06 -10.44
N VAL A 124 -13.85 -6.45 -9.30
CA VAL A 124 -14.53 -5.24 -8.81
C VAL A 124 -14.26 -4.03 -9.70
N GLY A 125 -15.30 -3.27 -10.05
CA GLY A 125 -15.21 -2.08 -10.90
C GLY A 125 -15.11 -2.36 -12.41
N VAL A 126 -15.59 -3.52 -12.88
CA VAL A 126 -15.71 -3.81 -14.32
C VAL A 126 -16.91 -3.04 -14.88
N GLY A 127 -16.61 -1.98 -15.63
CA GLY A 127 -17.55 -1.21 -16.44
C GLY A 127 -16.90 -0.84 -17.77
N ARG A 128 -17.67 -0.30 -18.73
CA ARG A 128 -17.07 0.27 -19.94
C ARG A 128 -16.20 1.46 -19.54
N GLN A 129 -14.88 1.26 -19.53
CA GLN A 129 -13.91 2.31 -19.30
C GLN A 129 -13.34 2.76 -20.64
N TYR A 130 -13.21 4.08 -20.82
CA TYR A 130 -12.42 4.63 -21.91
C TYR A 130 -10.94 4.43 -21.57
N CYS A 131 -10.40 3.28 -21.93
CA CYS A 131 -8.96 3.09 -21.91
C CYS A 131 -8.46 3.61 -23.27
N GLY A 132 -7.79 4.76 -23.29
CA GLY A 132 -7.28 5.46 -24.48
C GLY A 132 -6.24 4.68 -25.32
N HIS A 133 -6.24 3.35 -25.29
CA HIS A 133 -5.44 2.51 -26.17
C HIS A 133 -6.03 2.51 -27.58
N THR A 134 -5.74 3.57 -28.32
CA THR A 134 -5.82 3.55 -29.78
C THR A 134 -4.73 2.61 -30.29
N LYS A 135 -5.13 1.44 -30.80
CA LYS A 135 -4.20 0.63 -31.60
C LYS A 135 -3.78 1.45 -32.83
N PRO A 136 -2.49 1.49 -33.22
CA PRO A 136 -2.14 1.88 -34.57
C PRO A 136 -2.69 0.82 -35.55
N ARG A 137 -3.11 1.30 -36.73
CA ARG A 137 -3.56 0.47 -37.86
C ARG A 137 -2.46 -0.45 -38.38
#